data_AF-A0A1G4T668-F1
#
_entry.id   AF-A0A1G4T668-F1
#
_cell.length_a   1.000
_cell.length_b   1.000
_cell.length_c   1.000
_cell.angle_alpha   90.00
_cell.angle_beta   90.00
_cell.angle_gamma   90.00
#
_symmetry.space_group_name_H-M   'P 1'
#
loop_
_entity.id
_entity.type
_entity.pdbx_description
1 polymer ?
#
loop_
_entity_poly.entity_id
_entity_poly.type
_entity_poly.pdbx_seq_one_letter_code
_entity_poly.pdbx_strand_id
1 'polypeptide(L)' 'MAATYHVRKVAKGRWAVTSVIPGWITPIGTYTKRSAAITTARLLAGWRSSVVVHSS' A
#
# COMPACT_ATOMS: atom_id res chain seq x y z
N MET A 1 3.56 -0.57 -16.84
CA MET A 1 4.43 -0.05 -15.77
C MET A 1 4.17 -0.85 -14.52
N ALA A 2 5.19 -1.40 -13.87
CA ALA A 2 5.03 -2.04 -12.57
C ALA A 2 4.78 -0.95 -11.52
N ALA A 3 3.74 -1.11 -10.70
CA ALA A 3 3.48 -0.24 -9.56
C ALA A 3 4.12 -0.81 -8.31
N THR A 4 4.51 0.05 -7.38
CA THR A 4 4.94 -0.34 -6.04
C THR A 4 3.92 0.16 -5.04
N TYR A 5 3.30 -0.75 -4.31
CA TYR A 5 2.31 -0.42 -3.29
C TYR A 5 3.00 -0.36 -1.93
N HIS A 6 3.04 0.85 -1.36
CA HIS A 6 3.59 1.10 -0.04
C HIS A 6 2.48 1.02 1.00
N VAL A 7 2.60 0.06 1.92
CA VAL A 7 1.72 -0.10 3.08
C VAL A 7 2.45 0.43 4.30
N ARG A 8 1.98 1.54 4.87
CA ARG A 8 2.61 2.19 6.03
C ARG A 8 1.63 2.38 7.18
N LYS A 9 2.13 2.26 8.41
CA LYS A 9 1.35 2.60 9.60
C LYS A 9 1.25 4.13 9.72
N VAL A 10 0.05 4.61 10.02
CA VAL A 10 -0.30 6.02 10.26
C VAL A 10 -0.76 6.15 11.72
N ALA A 11 -0.86 7.38 12.21
CA ALA A 11 -1.31 7.69 13.56
C ALA A 11 -2.60 6.94 13.96
N LYS A 12 -2.70 6.54 15.23
CA LYS A 12 -3.80 5.76 15.83
C LYS A 12 -4.01 4.36 15.24
N GLY A 13 -2.92 3.66 14.88
CA GLY A 13 -2.99 2.24 14.47
C GLY A 13 -3.63 1.98 13.11
N ARG A 14 -3.87 3.03 12.33
CA ARG A 14 -4.37 2.95 10.96
C ARG A 14 -3.22 2.65 9.99
N TRP A 15 -3.54 2.12 8.82
CA TRP A 15 -2.59 1.73 7.79
C TRP A 15 -2.96 2.41 6.48
N ALA A 16 -2.07 3.20 5.91
CA ALA A 16 -2.26 3.80 4.59
C ALA A 16 -1.63 2.94 3.51
N VAL A 17 -2.31 2.84 2.37
CA VAL A 17 -1.80 2.23 1.15
C VAL A 17 -1.60 3.34 0.12
N THR A 18 -0.41 3.39 -0.47
CA THR A 18 -0.05 4.36 -1.52
C THR A 18 0.52 3.58 -2.70
N SER A 19 0.05 3.85 -3.92
CA SER A 19 0.69 3.33 -5.12
C SER A 19 1.73 4.32 -5.62
N VAL A 20 2.89 3.80 -5.99
CA VAL A 20 4.00 4.55 -6.54
C VAL A 20 4.32 3.95 -7.89
N ILE A 21 4.22 4.77 -8.92
CA ILE A 21 4.73 4.49 -10.25
C ILE A 21 5.74 5.58 -10.61
N PRO A 22 6.68 5.34 -11.53
CA PRO A 22 7.65 6.37 -11.92
C PRO A 22 6.94 7.67 -12.34
N GLY A 23 7.21 8.77 -11.61
CA GLY A 23 6.62 10.08 -11.86
C GLY A 23 5.24 10.33 -11.24
N TRP A 24 4.65 9.36 -10.53
CA TRP A 24 3.32 9.55 -9.93
C TRP A 24 3.11 8.77 -8.62
N ILE A 25 2.56 9.44 -7.62
CA ILE A 25 2.23 8.87 -6.31
C ILE A 25 0.74 9.05 -6.08
N THR A 26 0.00 7.94 -5.96
CA THR A 26 -1.44 7.98 -5.71
C THR A 26 -1.76 7.40 -4.33
N PRO A 27 -2.38 8.17 -3.42
CA PRO A 27 -2.94 7.61 -2.19
C PRO A 27 -4.17 6.75 -2.54
N ILE A 28 -4.15 5.48 -2.15
CA ILE A 28 -5.27 4.55 -2.39
C ILE A 28 -6.32 4.67 -1.28
N GLY A 29 -5.86 4.70 -0.03
CA GLY A 29 -6.77 4.78 1.12
C GLY A 29 -6.12 4.42 2.45
N THR A 30 -6.90 4.56 3.52
CA THR A 30 -6.52 4.23 4.90
C THR A 30 -7.41 3.13 5.47
N TYR A 31 -6.81 2.18 6.16
CA TYR A 31 -7.45 1.00 6.73
C TYR A 31 -7.20 0.95 8.24
N THR A 32 -8.14 0.37 8.99
CA THR A 32 -8.03 0.21 10.45
C THR A 32 -7.20 -1.00 10.86
N LYS A 33 -7.05 -1.99 9.96
CA LYS A 33 -6.31 -3.24 10.22
C LYS A 33 -5.15 -3.38 9.23
N ARG A 34 -3.99 -3.84 9.73
CA ARG A 34 -2.80 -4.14 8.90
C ARG A 34 -3.11 -5.16 7.81
N SER A 35 -3.80 -6.24 8.18
CA SER A 35 -4.16 -7.32 7.27
C SER A 35 -5.01 -6.83 6.11
N ALA A 36 -6.01 -5.98 6.38
CA ALA A 36 -6.84 -5.38 5.34
C ALA A 36 -6.01 -4.55 4.34
N ALA A 37 -5.12 -3.70 4.84
CA ALA A 37 -4.24 -2.90 3.99
C ALA A 37 -3.31 -3.75 3.11
N ILE A 38 -2.72 -4.82 3.68
CA ILE A 38 -1.86 -5.75 2.92
C ILE A 38 -2.67 -6.50 1.86
N THR A 39 -3.85 -7.00 2.21
CA THR A 39 -4.73 -7.70 1.26
C THR A 39 -5.10 -6.79 0.11
N THR A 40 -5.52 -5.54 0.37
CA THR A 40 -5.85 -4.60 -0.69
C THR A 40 -4.64 -4.26 -1.56
N ALA A 41 -3.47 -4.02 -0.95
CA ALA A 41 -2.24 -3.78 -1.71
C ALA A 41 -1.86 -4.96 -2.60
N ARG A 42 -2.01 -6.21 -2.13
CA ARG A 42 -1.75 -7.42 -2.91
C ARG A 42 -2.76 -7.60 -4.05
N LEU A 43 -4.04 -7.36 -3.80
CA LEU A 43 -5.09 -7.39 -4.83
C LEU A 43 -4.82 -6.39 -5.95
N LEU A 44 -4.43 -5.16 -5.58
CA LEU A 44 -4.11 -4.10 -6.54
C LEU A 44 -2.77 -4.31 -7.25
N ALA A 45 -1.82 -4.99 -6.59
CA ALA A 45 -0.53 -5.31 -7.20
C ALA A 45 -0.67 -6.32 -8.34
N GLY A 46 -1.55 -7.30 -8.20
CA GLY A 46 -1.59 -8.44 -9.13
C GLY A 46 -0.23 -9.14 -9.20
N TRP A 47 0.15 -9.64 -10.37
CA TRP A 47 1.38 -10.44 -10.54
C TRP A 47 2.64 -9.65 -10.87
N ARG A 48 2.52 -8.42 -11.41
CA ARG A 48 3.67 -7.66 -11.96
C ARG A 48 4.13 -6.49 -11.08
N SER A 49 3.44 -6.26 -9.96
CA SER A 49 3.69 -5.12 -9.07
C SER A 49 4.21 -5.61 -7.72
N SER A 50 4.94 -4.76 -7.00
CA SER A 50 5.54 -5.11 -5.71
C SER A 50 4.78 -4.46 -4.56
N VAL A 51 4.72 -5.13 -3.41
CA VAL A 51 4.13 -4.58 -2.18
C VAL A 51 5.22 -4.45 -1.12
N VAL A 52 5.42 -3.24 -0.61
CA VAL A 52 6.39 -2.93 0.46
C VAL A 52 5.65 -2.56 1.73
N VAL A 53 5.84 -3.33 2.80
CA VAL A 53 5.20 -3.09 4.09
C VAL A 53 6.20 -2.47 5.05
N HIS A 54 5.95 -1.22 5.44
CA HIS A 54 6.76 -0.46 6.37
C HIS A 54 6.27 -0.73 7.80
N SER A 55 7.11 -1.37 8.61
CA SER A 55 6.83 -1.68 10.03
C SER A 55 7.65 -0.74 10.91
N SER A 56 7.20 0.51 11.07
CA SER A 56 7.69 1.41 12.12
C SER A 56 7.00 1.15 13.45
#